data_AF-T0ZFZ0-F1
#
_entry.id   AF-T0ZFZ0-F1
#
_cell.length_a   1.000
_cell.length_b   1.000
_cell.length_c   1.000
_cell.angle_alpha   90.00
_cell.angle_beta   90.00
_cell.angle_gamma   90.00
#
_symmetry.space_group_name_H-M   'P 1'
#
loop_
_entity.id
_entity.type
_entity.pdbx_description
1 polymer ?
#
loop_
_entity_poly.entity_id
_entity_poly.type
_entity_poly.pdbx_seq_one_letter_code
_entity_poly.pdbx_strand_id
1 'polypeptide(L)'
;NLRDGVDITSDEFYARLSQPGPIPSSSSPSPGDYLAAFREAPAADILCLTIPARFSTMIRSATLAVEMLKAEQPLRRAEVMDTGTAAGGFTLVAEAAAAACAAGLPLELVAAHTREVARSAHVIAALDTMRFLVRSGRVPALAGLSSDLLHVRPVFSFTAGDVQRLALVRGTRRALRVVAESLRERVAQDLAVRL
;
A
#
# COMPACT_ATOMS: atom_id res chain seq x y z
N ASN A 1 3.75 -15.34 14.80
CA ASN A 1 3.57 -14.48 13.62
C ASN A 1 4.07 -15.21 12.39
N LEU A 2 3.30 -15.22 11.30
CA LEU A 2 3.70 -15.78 10.01
C LEU A 2 4.05 -14.60 9.10
N ARG A 3 5.22 -14.64 8.45
CA ARG A 3 5.66 -13.62 7.49
C ARG A 3 4.94 -13.83 6.15
N ASP A 4 4.33 -12.78 5.65
CA ASP A 4 3.61 -12.77 4.37
C ASP A 4 4.56 -13.13 3.22
N GLY A 5 4.16 -14.10 2.38
CA GLY A 5 4.95 -14.59 1.25
C GLY A 5 6.18 -15.44 1.62
N VAL A 6 6.46 -15.64 2.92
CA VAL A 6 7.61 -16.43 3.40
C VAL A 6 7.15 -17.64 4.22
N ASP A 7 6.39 -17.40 5.30
CA ASP A 7 5.89 -18.47 6.17
C ASP A 7 4.44 -18.87 5.85
N ILE A 8 3.74 -18.06 5.03
CA ILE A 8 2.38 -18.32 4.57
C ILE A 8 2.18 -17.74 3.17
N THR A 9 1.57 -18.53 2.29
CA THR A 9 1.18 -18.08 0.95
C THR A 9 -0.20 -17.41 0.97
N SER A 10 -0.51 -16.62 -0.06
CA SER A 10 -1.84 -16.01 -0.19
C SER A 10 -2.95 -17.06 -0.25
N ASP A 11 -2.74 -18.16 -0.99
CA ASP A 11 -3.73 -19.24 -1.12
C ASP A 11 -4.01 -19.92 0.22
N GLU A 12 -2.96 -20.25 0.99
CA GLU A 12 -3.12 -20.80 2.34
C GLU A 12 -3.82 -19.82 3.28
N PHE A 13 -3.49 -18.53 3.20
CA PHE A 13 -4.13 -17.50 4.00
C PHE A 13 -5.63 -17.42 3.70
N TYR A 14 -6.02 -17.33 2.43
CA TYR A 14 -7.42 -17.24 2.05
C TYR A 14 -8.19 -18.54 2.31
N ALA A 15 -7.55 -19.70 2.15
CA ALA A 15 -8.13 -20.99 2.55
C ALA A 15 -8.43 -21.01 4.05
N ARG A 16 -7.49 -20.57 4.91
CA ARG A 16 -7.72 -20.44 6.36
C ARG A 16 -8.79 -19.40 6.71
N LEU A 17 -8.83 -18.28 5.97
CA LEU A 17 -9.80 -17.21 6.19
C LEU A 17 -11.25 -17.65 5.91
N SER A 18 -11.43 -18.65 5.04
CA SER A 18 -12.73 -19.25 4.73
C SER A 18 -13.26 -20.19 5.83
N GLN A 19 -12.38 -20.66 6.71
CA GLN A 19 -12.74 -21.56 7.80
C GLN A 19 -13.30 -20.79 9.00
N PRO A 20 -14.19 -21.40 9.81
CA PRO A 20 -14.62 -20.81 11.07
C PRO A 20 -13.43 -20.56 12.00
N GLY A 21 -13.30 -19.36 12.53
CA GLY A 21 -12.19 -19.01 13.42
C GLY A 21 -12.09 -17.52 13.72
N PRO A 22 -11.13 -17.12 14.57
CA PRO A 22 -10.83 -15.72 14.80
C PRO A 22 -10.35 -15.06 13.50
N ILE A 23 -10.82 -13.85 13.23
CA ILE A 23 -10.34 -13.07 12.09
C ILE A 23 -8.86 -12.73 12.34
N PRO A 24 -7.95 -13.06 11.39
CA PRO A 24 -6.54 -12.76 11.52
C PRO A 24 -6.28 -11.26 11.71
N SER A 25 -5.21 -10.93 12.44
CA SER A 25 -4.64 -9.59 12.50
C SER A 25 -3.30 -9.56 11.74
N SER A 26 -2.86 -8.35 11.37
CA SER A 26 -1.54 -8.10 10.80
C SER A 26 -0.69 -7.28 11.77
N SER A 27 0.63 -7.38 11.59
CA SER A 27 1.63 -6.55 12.27
C SER A 27 2.63 -6.01 11.25
N SER A 28 3.17 -4.82 11.49
CA SER A 28 4.30 -4.30 10.70
C SER A 28 5.58 -5.09 10.99
N PRO A 29 6.54 -5.15 10.06
CA PRO A 29 7.89 -5.61 10.34
C PRO A 29 8.54 -4.78 11.45
N SER A 30 9.43 -5.41 12.20
CA SER A 30 10.21 -4.76 13.26
C SER A 30 11.34 -3.89 12.67
N PRO A 31 11.89 -2.93 13.43
CA PRO A 31 13.11 -2.23 13.00
C PRO A 31 14.28 -3.18 12.71
N GLY A 32 14.39 -4.28 13.46
CA GLY A 32 15.42 -5.30 13.23
C GLY A 32 15.28 -6.00 11.88
N ASP A 33 14.05 -6.28 11.44
CA ASP A 33 13.79 -6.87 10.13
C ASP A 33 14.23 -5.94 9.00
N TYR A 34 13.91 -4.64 9.10
CA TYR A 34 14.37 -3.63 8.14
C TYR A 34 15.90 -3.48 8.14
N LEU A 35 16.51 -3.44 9.32
CA LEU A 35 17.97 -3.32 9.43
C LEU A 35 18.68 -4.52 8.80
N ALA A 36 18.17 -5.74 9.01
CA ALA A 36 18.69 -6.94 8.35
C ALA A 36 18.60 -6.82 6.82
N ALA A 37 17.44 -6.42 6.28
CA ALA A 37 17.27 -6.19 4.85
C ALA A 37 18.21 -5.10 4.30
N PHE A 38 18.41 -4.00 5.04
CA PHE A 38 19.33 -2.94 4.63
C PHE A 38 20.79 -3.42 4.62
N ARG A 39 21.18 -4.28 5.56
CA ARG A 39 22.53 -4.86 5.57
C ARG A 39 22.78 -5.75 4.35
N GLU A 40 21.79 -6.56 3.98
CA GLU A 40 21.83 -7.48 2.84
C GLU A 40 21.76 -6.81 1.47
N ALA A 41 21.20 -5.60 1.38
CA ALA A 41 21.17 -4.86 0.13
C ALA A 41 22.61 -4.72 -0.45
N PRO A 42 22.85 -4.91 -1.74
CA PRO A 42 24.20 -4.79 -2.30
C PRO A 42 24.60 -3.33 -2.56
N ALA A 43 23.63 -2.42 -2.66
CA ALA A 43 23.87 -1.02 -2.97
C ALA A 43 24.26 -0.19 -1.72
N ALA A 44 25.05 0.86 -1.97
CA ALA A 44 25.41 1.86 -0.95
C ALA A 44 24.24 2.80 -0.63
N ASP A 45 23.41 3.08 -1.64
CA ASP A 45 22.23 3.93 -1.54
C ASP A 45 20.96 3.06 -1.59
N ILE A 46 20.04 3.28 -0.66
CA ILE A 46 18.82 2.48 -0.48
C ILE A 46 17.61 3.42 -0.42
N LEU A 47 16.60 3.15 -1.24
CA LEU A 47 15.26 3.74 -1.10
C LEU A 47 14.29 2.67 -0.58
N CYS A 48 13.81 2.85 0.65
CA CYS A 48 12.84 1.96 1.28
C CYS A 48 11.43 2.53 1.13
N LEU A 49 10.57 1.84 0.40
CA LEU A 49 9.17 2.25 0.19
C LEU A 49 8.24 1.61 1.24
N THR A 50 7.32 2.39 1.79
CA THR A 50 6.29 1.89 2.71
C THR A 50 4.88 2.28 2.28
N ILE A 51 3.89 1.52 2.71
CA ILE A 51 2.48 1.94 2.64
C ILE A 51 2.23 3.11 3.62
N PRO A 52 1.09 3.82 3.51
CA PRO A 52 0.80 4.97 4.35
C PRO A 52 0.93 4.77 5.85
N ALA A 53 1.50 5.76 6.52
CA ALA A 53 1.65 5.82 7.97
C ALA A 53 0.32 5.65 8.73
N ARG A 54 -0.79 6.11 8.14
CA ARG A 54 -2.15 5.96 8.70
C ARG A 54 -2.65 4.50 8.71
N PHE A 55 -2.06 3.63 7.89
CA PHE A 55 -2.46 2.23 7.79
C PHE A 55 -1.54 1.32 8.59
N SER A 56 -0.27 1.71 8.72
CA SER A 56 0.76 0.85 9.27
C SER A 56 1.90 1.64 9.88
N THR A 57 2.55 1.04 10.89
CA THR A 57 3.74 1.63 11.51
C THR A 57 5.02 1.32 10.74
N MET A 58 4.92 0.84 9.49
CA MET A 58 6.05 0.46 8.65
C MET A 58 7.06 1.59 8.51
N ILE A 59 6.58 2.82 8.22
CA ILE A 59 7.45 3.99 8.09
C ILE A 59 8.26 4.23 9.37
N ARG A 60 7.65 4.09 10.55
CA ARG A 60 8.34 4.30 11.84
C ARG A 60 9.40 3.24 12.08
N SER A 61 9.08 1.97 11.86
CA SER A 61 10.04 0.87 12.00
C SER A 61 11.23 1.03 11.05
N ALA A 62 10.95 1.36 9.79
CA ALA A 62 11.97 1.55 8.76
C ALA A 62 12.85 2.76 9.05
N THR A 63 12.27 3.90 9.47
CA THR A 63 13.06 5.09 9.83
C THR A 63 13.99 4.80 11.00
N LEU A 64 13.51 4.09 12.03
CA LEU A 64 14.39 3.68 13.13
C LEU A 64 15.53 2.77 12.67
N ALA A 65 15.25 1.84 11.74
CA ALA A 65 16.26 0.99 11.15
C ALA A 65 17.32 1.77 10.33
N VAL A 66 16.93 2.87 9.68
CA VAL A 66 17.88 3.78 9.01
C VAL A 66 18.83 4.44 10.01
N GLU A 67 18.32 4.92 11.15
CA GLU A 67 19.17 5.50 12.20
C GLU A 67 20.15 4.46 12.78
N MET A 68 19.68 3.23 12.99
CA MET A 68 20.54 2.12 13.43
C MET A 68 21.61 1.81 12.39
N LEU A 69 21.25 1.74 11.10
CA LEU A 69 22.20 1.50 10.01
C LEU A 69 23.24 2.61 9.94
N LYS A 70 22.84 3.87 10.10
CA LYS A 70 23.74 5.03 10.08
C LYS A 70 24.75 5.00 11.22
N ALA A 71 24.35 4.52 12.40
CA ALA A 71 25.26 4.34 13.54
C ALA A 71 26.31 3.24 13.26
N GLU A 72 25.95 2.19 12.52
CA GLU A 72 26.84 1.07 12.18
C GLU A 72 27.70 1.33 10.94
N GLN A 73 27.14 2.01 9.93
CA GLN A 73 27.71 2.20 8.60
C GLN A 73 27.48 3.66 8.16
N PRO A 74 28.24 4.64 8.67
CA PRO A 74 27.98 6.07 8.46
C PRO A 74 28.03 6.54 7.00
N LEU A 75 28.71 5.79 6.13
CA LEU A 75 28.81 6.08 4.70
C LEU A 75 27.64 5.52 3.87
N ARG A 76 26.82 4.67 4.47
CA ARG A 76 25.69 4.04 3.80
C ARG A 76 24.47 4.95 3.86
N ARG A 77 23.80 5.14 2.73
CA ARG A 77 22.67 6.06 2.64
C ARG A 77 21.38 5.26 2.50
N ALA A 78 20.40 5.55 3.34
CA ALA A 78 19.07 4.99 3.22
C ALA A 78 18.02 6.09 3.45
N GLU A 79 17.04 6.16 2.55
CA GLU A 79 15.87 7.03 2.70
C GLU A 79 14.63 6.14 2.81
N VAL A 80 13.70 6.52 3.69
CA VAL A 80 12.39 5.86 3.79
C VAL A 80 11.33 6.79 3.23
N MET A 81 10.53 6.28 2.30
CA MET A 81 9.47 7.03 1.65
C MET A 81 8.10 6.38 1.89
N ASP A 82 7.19 7.16 2.46
CA ASP A 82 5.76 6.85 2.44
C ASP A 82 5.24 7.06 1.01
N THR A 83 4.72 6.00 0.40
CA THR A 83 4.22 6.04 -0.97
C THR A 83 2.85 6.69 -1.10
N GLY A 84 2.11 6.90 -0.01
CA GLY A 84 0.72 7.37 -0.06
C GLY A 84 -0.23 6.39 -0.76
N THR A 85 0.22 5.17 -1.10
CA THR A 85 -0.56 4.18 -1.85
C THR A 85 -0.31 2.75 -1.35
N ALA A 86 -1.02 1.76 -1.90
CA ALA A 86 -1.03 0.37 -1.46
C ALA A 86 -1.54 -0.51 -2.63
N ALA A 87 -1.42 -1.83 -2.47
CA ALA A 87 -1.83 -2.80 -3.49
C ALA A 87 -1.21 -2.45 -4.86
N GLY A 88 -1.98 -2.52 -5.96
CA GLY A 88 -1.47 -2.24 -7.30
C GLY A 88 -0.88 -0.83 -7.46
N GLY A 89 -1.35 0.17 -6.71
CA GLY A 89 -0.74 1.50 -6.72
C GLY A 89 0.69 1.49 -6.15
N PHE A 90 0.95 0.69 -5.11
CA PHE A 90 2.30 0.51 -4.57
C PHE A 90 3.22 -0.17 -5.59
N THR A 91 2.71 -1.17 -6.32
CA THR A 91 3.47 -1.84 -7.39
C THR A 91 3.91 -0.83 -8.45
N LEU A 92 3.02 0.03 -8.94
CA LEU A 92 3.36 1.06 -9.94
C LEU A 92 4.46 2.01 -9.44
N VAL A 93 4.39 2.42 -8.16
CA VAL A 93 5.40 3.29 -7.55
C VAL A 93 6.74 2.57 -7.40
N ALA A 94 6.72 1.30 -6.99
CA ALA A 94 7.93 0.49 -6.85
C ALA A 94 8.61 0.22 -8.21
N GLU A 95 7.82 -0.03 -9.27
CA GLU A 95 8.34 -0.19 -10.63
C GLU A 95 8.98 1.10 -11.15
N ALA A 96 8.38 2.26 -10.90
CA ALA A 96 8.97 3.55 -11.27
C ALA A 96 10.29 3.83 -10.52
N ALA A 97 10.34 3.51 -9.23
CA ALA A 97 11.58 3.61 -8.44
C ALA A 97 12.67 2.69 -9.01
N ALA A 98 12.32 1.44 -9.32
CA ALA A 98 13.24 0.46 -9.89
C ALA A 98 13.76 0.91 -11.27
N ALA A 99 12.90 1.47 -12.12
CA ALA A 99 13.29 2.02 -13.41
C ALA A 99 14.25 3.21 -13.27
N ALA A 100 14.00 4.12 -12.33
CA ALA A 100 14.91 5.23 -12.02
C ALA A 100 16.27 4.75 -11.50
N CYS A 101 16.29 3.73 -10.63
CA CYS A 101 17.53 3.08 -10.17
C CYS A 101 18.29 2.43 -11.34
N ALA A 102 17.60 1.71 -12.21
CA ALA A 102 18.19 1.05 -13.38
C ALA A 102 18.78 2.05 -14.38
N ALA A 103 18.22 3.27 -14.44
CA ALA A 103 18.77 4.39 -15.21
C ALA A 103 20.01 5.04 -14.56
N GLY A 104 20.47 4.56 -13.40
CA GLY A 104 21.65 5.07 -12.71
C GLY A 104 21.46 6.44 -12.06
N LEU A 105 20.21 6.85 -11.83
CA LEU A 105 19.93 8.12 -11.17
C LEU A 105 20.39 8.08 -9.70
N PRO A 106 20.91 9.20 -9.16
CA PRO A 106 21.25 9.31 -7.75
C PRO A 106 19.99 9.22 -6.87
N LEU A 107 20.17 8.80 -5.61
CA LEU A 107 19.09 8.51 -4.67
C LEU A 107 18.06 9.64 -4.57
N GLU A 108 18.49 10.90 -4.56
CA GLU A 108 17.63 12.07 -4.45
C GLU A 108 16.69 12.20 -5.66
N LEU A 109 17.21 11.92 -6.86
CA LEU A 109 16.42 11.96 -8.09
C LEU A 109 15.49 10.76 -8.19
N VAL A 110 15.93 9.58 -7.75
CA VAL A 110 15.05 8.40 -7.62
C VAL A 110 13.89 8.71 -6.67
N ALA A 111 14.18 9.24 -5.48
CA ALA A 111 13.17 9.57 -4.48
C ALA A 111 12.22 10.67 -4.99
N ALA A 112 12.73 11.71 -5.66
CA ALA A 112 11.92 12.77 -6.26
C ALA A 112 10.98 12.22 -7.33
N HIS A 113 11.49 11.45 -8.29
CA HIS A 113 10.69 10.84 -9.35
C HIS A 113 9.63 9.88 -8.78
N THR A 114 10.03 9.03 -7.84
CA THR A 114 9.12 8.09 -7.17
C THR A 114 7.97 8.82 -6.47
N ARG A 115 8.26 9.96 -5.84
CA ARG A 115 7.26 10.81 -5.17
C ARG A 115 6.29 11.47 -6.14
N GLU A 116 6.75 11.85 -7.33
CA GLU A 116 5.88 12.36 -8.40
C GLU A 116 4.92 11.27 -8.90
N VAL A 117 5.44 10.08 -9.19
CA VAL A 117 4.62 8.93 -9.62
C VAL A 117 3.60 8.56 -8.54
N ALA A 118 4.03 8.50 -7.28
CA ALA A 118 3.16 8.23 -6.13
C ALA A 118 1.98 9.21 -6.02
N ARG A 119 2.18 10.50 -6.30
CA ARG A 119 1.10 11.51 -6.29
C ARG A 119 0.06 11.29 -7.39
N SER A 120 0.47 10.71 -8.51
CA SER A 120 -0.40 10.36 -9.64
C SER A 120 -1.00 8.95 -9.54
N ALA A 121 -0.63 8.17 -8.53
CA ALA A 121 -1.14 6.83 -8.35
C ALA A 121 -2.57 6.88 -7.77
N HIS A 122 -3.52 6.33 -8.53
CA HIS A 122 -4.92 6.22 -8.14
C HIS A 122 -5.33 4.76 -8.09
N VAL A 123 -5.89 4.34 -6.96
CA VAL A 123 -6.45 3.00 -6.81
C VAL A 123 -7.96 3.13 -6.68
N ILE A 124 -8.70 2.39 -7.50
CA ILE A 124 -10.14 2.23 -7.36
C ILE A 124 -10.43 0.75 -7.14
N ALA A 125 -11.05 0.42 -6.01
CA ALA A 125 -11.23 -0.96 -5.59
C ALA A 125 -12.67 -1.22 -5.15
N ALA A 126 -13.22 -2.34 -5.60
CA ALA A 126 -14.43 -2.94 -5.05
C ALA A 126 -14.05 -4.08 -4.11
N LEU A 127 -14.66 -4.15 -2.94
CA LEU A 127 -14.40 -5.23 -1.98
C LEU A 127 -15.58 -6.18 -1.88
N ASP A 128 -15.28 -7.44 -1.58
CA ASP A 128 -16.30 -8.49 -1.42
C ASP A 128 -17.11 -8.32 -0.13
N THR A 129 -16.47 -7.79 0.91
CA THR A 129 -17.11 -7.56 2.22
C THR A 129 -16.46 -6.39 2.95
N MET A 130 -17.25 -5.74 3.81
CA MET A 130 -16.80 -4.68 4.71
C MET A 130 -16.25 -5.22 6.04
N ARG A 131 -16.52 -6.50 6.34
CA ARG A 131 -16.21 -7.15 7.62
C ARG A 131 -14.78 -6.93 8.08
N PHE A 132 -13.82 -7.11 7.18
CA PHE A 132 -12.39 -7.00 7.50
C PHE A 132 -11.93 -5.55 7.68
N LEU A 133 -12.44 -4.62 6.88
CA LEU A 133 -12.05 -3.21 6.99
C LEU A 133 -12.62 -2.54 8.24
N VAL A 134 -13.90 -2.79 8.57
CA VAL A 134 -14.54 -2.24 9.77
C VAL A 134 -13.81 -2.74 11.01
N ARG A 135 -13.51 -4.04 11.08
CA ARG A 135 -12.78 -4.62 12.22
C ARG A 135 -11.34 -4.13 12.30
N SER A 136 -10.68 -3.86 11.17
CA SER A 136 -9.31 -3.38 11.20
C SER A 136 -9.21 -1.96 11.76
N GLY A 137 -10.21 -1.10 11.54
CA GLY A 137 -10.16 0.30 11.99
C GLY A 137 -9.22 1.19 11.16
N ARG A 138 -8.58 0.66 10.10
CA ARG A 138 -7.65 1.41 9.23
C ARG A 138 -8.37 2.27 8.18
N VAL A 139 -9.69 2.11 8.02
CA VAL A 139 -10.51 2.89 7.09
C VAL A 139 -11.65 3.59 7.87
N PRO A 140 -11.39 4.78 8.44
CA PRO A 140 -12.37 5.50 9.26
C PRO A 140 -13.67 5.83 8.51
N ALA A 141 -13.60 6.03 7.18
CA ALA A 141 -14.76 6.26 6.33
C ALA A 141 -15.80 5.12 6.35
N LEU A 142 -15.45 3.98 6.96
CA LEU A 142 -16.32 2.82 7.13
C LEU A 142 -16.85 2.62 8.54
N ALA A 143 -16.47 3.49 9.48
CA ALA A 143 -17.04 3.49 10.81
C ALA A 143 -18.58 3.68 10.73
N GLY A 144 -19.32 2.87 11.48
CA GLY A 144 -20.78 2.94 11.57
C GLY A 144 -21.57 2.21 10.46
N LEU A 145 -20.90 1.64 9.46
CA LEU A 145 -21.57 0.80 8.46
C LEU A 145 -21.67 -0.65 8.94
N SER A 146 -22.87 -1.23 8.85
CA SER A 146 -23.10 -2.63 9.24
C SER A 146 -22.34 -3.58 8.31
N SER A 147 -21.51 -4.44 8.90
CA SER A 147 -20.78 -5.50 8.19
C SER A 147 -21.68 -6.60 7.62
N ASP A 148 -22.94 -6.65 8.05
CA ASP A 148 -23.85 -7.77 7.84
C ASP A 148 -24.84 -7.52 6.68
N LEU A 149 -24.63 -6.42 5.94
CA LEU A 149 -25.40 -6.11 4.75
C LEU A 149 -25.10 -7.11 3.63
N LEU A 150 -25.98 -8.09 3.48
CA LEU A 150 -25.84 -9.19 2.54
C LEU A 150 -25.66 -8.67 1.10
N HIS A 151 -24.64 -9.17 0.42
CA HIS A 151 -24.28 -8.84 -0.97
C HIS A 151 -23.98 -7.36 -1.28
N VAL A 152 -23.79 -6.52 -0.26
CA VAL A 152 -23.32 -5.14 -0.44
C VAL A 152 -21.81 -5.15 -0.60
N ARG A 153 -21.35 -4.60 -1.71
CA ARG A 153 -19.95 -4.43 -2.07
C ARG A 153 -19.61 -2.95 -2.04
N PRO A 154 -18.72 -2.52 -1.15
CA PRO A 154 -18.27 -1.14 -1.15
C PRO A 154 -17.26 -0.90 -2.28
N VAL A 155 -17.29 0.30 -2.84
CA VAL A 155 -16.32 0.77 -3.84
C VAL A 155 -15.63 2.01 -3.28
N PHE A 156 -14.30 2.04 -3.35
CA PHE A 156 -13.47 3.13 -2.84
C PHE A 156 -12.50 3.64 -3.88
N SER A 157 -12.15 4.90 -3.76
CA SER A 157 -10.90 5.45 -4.28
C SER A 157 -9.88 5.56 -3.16
N PHE A 158 -8.63 5.42 -3.54
CA PHE A 158 -7.49 5.63 -2.67
C PHE A 158 -6.42 6.41 -3.43
N THR A 159 -5.99 7.53 -2.85
CA THR A 159 -5.07 8.49 -3.49
C THR A 159 -4.32 9.27 -2.43
N ALA A 160 -3.01 9.36 -2.55
CA ALA A 160 -2.16 10.21 -1.69
C ALA A 160 -2.44 10.05 -0.18
N GLY A 161 -2.68 8.83 0.28
CA GLY A 161 -2.98 8.57 1.68
C GLY A 161 -4.46 8.73 2.04
N ASP A 162 -5.36 9.12 1.14
CA ASP A 162 -6.79 9.31 1.48
C ASP A 162 -7.69 8.26 0.83
N VAL A 163 -8.51 7.60 1.66
CA VAL A 163 -9.54 6.65 1.20
C VAL A 163 -10.89 7.34 1.22
N GLN A 164 -11.56 7.36 0.08
CA GLN A 164 -12.90 7.87 -0.07
C GLN A 164 -13.85 6.77 -0.53
N ARG A 165 -15.06 6.75 0.02
CA ARG A 165 -16.12 5.83 -0.41
C ARG A 165 -16.82 6.42 -1.63
N LEU A 166 -16.73 5.72 -2.76
CA LEU A 166 -17.39 6.09 -4.00
C LEU A 166 -18.84 5.58 -4.02
N ALA A 167 -19.06 4.32 -3.62
CA ALA A 167 -20.39 3.73 -3.65
C ALA A 167 -20.56 2.57 -2.66
N LEU A 168 -21.83 2.25 -2.36
CA LEU A 168 -22.26 1.00 -1.73
C LEU A 168 -23.29 0.37 -2.65
N VAL A 169 -22.94 -0.73 -3.31
CA VAL A 169 -23.80 -1.34 -4.34
C VAL A 169 -24.01 -2.82 -4.07
N ARG A 170 -25.16 -3.35 -4.50
CA ARG A 170 -25.43 -4.79 -4.41
C ARG A 170 -24.93 -5.52 -5.65
N GLY A 171 -24.14 -6.58 -5.43
CA GLY A 171 -23.66 -7.50 -6.46
C GLY A 171 -22.41 -7.06 -7.22
N THR A 172 -21.59 -8.04 -7.61
CA THR A 172 -20.27 -7.84 -8.23
C THR A 172 -20.32 -7.04 -9.52
N ARG A 173 -21.30 -7.35 -10.40
CA ARG A 173 -21.43 -6.68 -11.70
C ARG A 173 -21.60 -5.17 -11.57
N ARG A 174 -22.41 -4.73 -10.60
CA ARG A 174 -22.63 -3.29 -10.36
C ARG A 174 -21.40 -2.64 -9.73
N ALA A 175 -20.72 -3.32 -8.81
CA ALA A 175 -19.47 -2.84 -8.24
C ALA A 175 -18.38 -2.62 -9.30
N LEU A 176 -18.17 -3.60 -10.19
CA LEU A 176 -17.20 -3.49 -11.28
C LEU A 176 -17.57 -2.39 -12.28
N ARG A 177 -18.86 -2.17 -12.53
CA ARG A 177 -19.32 -1.05 -13.37
C ARG A 177 -18.91 0.30 -12.76
N VAL A 178 -19.16 0.51 -11.48
CA VAL A 178 -18.76 1.73 -10.77
C VAL A 178 -17.25 1.91 -10.83
N VAL A 179 -16.46 0.85 -10.60
CA VAL A 179 -14.99 0.90 -10.73
C VAL A 179 -14.59 1.38 -12.13
N ALA A 180 -15.17 0.80 -13.18
CA ALA A 180 -14.83 1.16 -14.56
C ALA A 180 -15.26 2.59 -14.93
N GLU A 181 -16.44 3.03 -14.48
CA GLU A 181 -16.94 4.40 -14.70
C GLU A 181 -16.05 5.43 -13.99
N SER A 182 -15.79 5.24 -12.69
CA SER A 182 -14.92 6.13 -11.92
C SER A 182 -13.48 6.16 -12.45
N LEU A 183 -12.97 5.04 -12.97
CA LEU A 183 -11.65 5.01 -13.62
C LEU A 183 -11.64 5.86 -14.90
N ARG A 184 -12.66 5.73 -15.75
CA ARG A 184 -12.77 6.53 -16.99
C ARG A 184 -12.87 8.03 -16.69
N GLU A 185 -13.71 8.40 -15.73
CA GLU A 185 -13.84 9.80 -15.29
C GLU A 185 -12.51 10.36 -14.81
N ARG A 186 -11.77 9.57 -14.00
CA ARG A 186 -10.47 9.98 -13.50
C ARG A 186 -9.45 10.18 -14.61
N VAL A 187 -9.34 9.20 -15.53
CA VAL A 187 -8.41 9.30 -16.66
C VAL A 187 -8.76 10.52 -17.54
N ALA A 188 -10.04 10.80 -17.77
CA ALA A 188 -10.46 11.97 -18.53
C ALA A 188 -10.05 13.29 -17.84
N GLN A 189 -10.19 13.37 -16.51
CA GLN A 189 -9.75 14.53 -15.73
C GLN A 189 -8.22 14.71 -15.78
N ASP A 190 -7.45 13.63 -15.60
CA ASP A 190 -5.99 13.69 -15.63
C ASP A 190 -5.46 14.09 -17.02
N LEU A 191 -6.13 13.67 -18.10
CA LEU A 191 -5.82 14.09 -19.46
C LEU A 191 -6.18 15.56 -19.72
N ALA A 192 -7.32 16.03 -19.20
CA ALA A 192 -7.75 17.41 -19.37
C ALA A 192 -6.84 18.42 -18.63
N VAL A 193 -6.16 18.01 -17.56
CA VAL A 193 -5.20 18.85 -16.82
C VAL A 193 -3.82 18.89 -17.51
N ARG A 194 -3.53 17.94 -18.41
CA ARG A 194 -2.25 17.84 -19.14
C ARG A 194 -2.25 18.50 -20.51
N LEU A 195 -3.40 18.98 -20.98
CA LEU A 195 -3.61 19.73 -22.22
C LEU A 195 -3.84 21.21 -21.91
#